data_AF-A0A9E6AME5-F1
#
_entry.id   AF-A0A9E6AME5-F1
#
_cell.length_a   1.000
_cell.length_b   1.000
_cell.length_c   1.000
_cell.angle_alpha   90.00
_cell.angle_beta   90.00
_cell.angle_gamma   90.00
#
_symmetry.space_group_name_H-M   'P 1'
#
loop_
_entity.id
_entity.type
_entity.pdbx_description
1 polymer ?
#
loop_
_entity_poly.entity_id
_entity_poly.type
_entity_poly.pdbx_seq_one_letter_code
_entity_poly.pdbx_strand_id
1 'polypeptide(L)'
;MRTLRELEAGCPLPPGWGDIEMFSEQVDPGGLRLEVVGLCSKHSCGLSAIGSAGSCETSPVDRAYFELLERCVLVDAIADTSASFDLLDSAGKPSARRISHADLFPESDRPNAWAYSKSNGVAVGPSWVAAVDSARHELVERDAVLRSWFLCQTPRRSPLARDSPLRSVSHLYDFTEFEFETIDGTNSVVAGVFGFPHAAPSPLVYGFGARETRQLAVAAATRECVQRLGFLWGEELPEQPPEPAPTPDYHQEFYLCASSHKHLRRWLWGLGSGSPAQLSCELWQSPLFVDLSPDHLRSQLWVAKALPRGQVPLTFGVGNPAIAGDLTEAIAVHPIA
;
A
#
# COMPACT_ATOMS: atom_id res chain seq x y z
N MET A 1 24.80 2.30 -6.50
CA MET A 1 23.42 2.50 -6.98
C MET A 1 23.36 1.93 -8.37
N ARG A 2 22.37 1.09 -8.66
CA ARG A 2 22.26 0.48 -9.99
C ARG A 2 21.53 1.44 -10.92
N THR A 3 21.92 1.42 -12.18
CA THR A 3 21.18 2.08 -13.26
C THR A 3 20.00 1.21 -13.67
N LEU A 4 18.98 1.80 -14.29
CA LEU A 4 17.84 1.06 -14.84
C LEU A 4 18.30 -0.07 -15.78
N ARG A 5 19.31 0.18 -16.61
CA ARG A 5 19.89 -0.82 -17.52
C ARG A 5 20.53 -2.01 -16.79
N GLU A 6 21.20 -1.76 -15.66
CA GLU A 6 21.77 -2.84 -14.84
C GLU A 6 20.67 -3.66 -14.16
N LEU A 7 19.58 -3.02 -13.74
CA LEU A 7 18.40 -3.68 -13.17
C LEU A 7 17.71 -4.58 -14.21
N GLU A 8 17.45 -4.05 -15.42
CA GLU A 8 16.88 -4.81 -16.54
C GLU A 8 17.74 -6.00 -16.95
N ALA A 9 19.06 -5.85 -16.96
CA ALA A 9 19.96 -6.94 -17.29
C ALA A 9 19.98 -8.05 -16.23
N GLY A 10 19.80 -7.69 -14.94
CA GLY A 10 19.77 -8.65 -13.84
C GLY A 10 18.43 -9.34 -13.67
N CYS A 11 17.34 -8.58 -13.66
CA CYS A 11 16.00 -9.09 -13.33
C CYS A 11 14.98 -8.66 -14.39
N PRO A 12 15.12 -9.08 -15.66
CA PRO A 12 14.28 -8.60 -16.75
C PRO A 12 12.78 -8.83 -16.48
N LEU A 13 11.95 -7.92 -16.97
CA LEU A 13 10.49 -8.04 -16.89
C LEU A 13 10.02 -9.37 -17.51
N PRO A 14 8.84 -9.88 -17.10
CA PRO A 14 8.29 -11.10 -17.70
C PRO A 14 8.10 -10.99 -19.22
N PRO A 15 8.12 -12.12 -19.95
CA PRO A 15 7.85 -12.12 -21.38
C PRO A 15 6.50 -11.47 -21.71
N GLY A 16 6.47 -10.63 -22.75
CA GLY A 16 5.26 -9.94 -23.19
C GLY A 16 5.18 -8.47 -22.75
N TRP A 17 6.00 -8.06 -21.78
CA TRP A 17 6.17 -6.66 -21.38
C TRP A 17 7.18 -5.95 -22.29
N GLY A 18 6.85 -4.73 -22.71
CA GLY A 18 7.69 -3.89 -23.57
C GLY A 18 8.74 -3.08 -22.81
N ASP A 19 9.37 -2.16 -23.55
CA ASP A 19 10.37 -1.24 -23.02
C ASP A 19 9.83 -0.43 -21.83
N ILE A 20 10.74 -0.08 -20.90
CA ILE A 20 10.41 0.71 -19.73
C ILE A 20 10.52 2.20 -20.05
N GLU A 21 9.40 2.91 -19.94
CA GLU A 21 9.36 4.36 -19.96
C GLU A 21 9.68 4.87 -18.54
N MET A 22 10.69 5.74 -18.41
CA MET A 22 11.10 6.31 -17.13
C MET A 22 10.81 7.80 -17.06
N PHE A 23 10.18 8.21 -15.97
CA PHE A 23 10.06 9.57 -15.49
C PHE A 23 10.92 9.74 -14.24
N SER A 24 11.65 10.85 -14.13
CA SER A 24 12.40 11.22 -12.94
C SER A 24 12.40 12.73 -12.76
N GLU A 25 12.09 13.17 -11.55
CA GLU A 25 12.02 14.59 -11.21
C GLU A 25 12.65 14.83 -9.83
N GLN A 26 13.24 16.03 -9.66
CA GLN A 26 13.62 16.55 -8.37
C GLN A 26 12.66 17.67 -7.97
N VAL A 27 12.03 17.54 -6.80
CA VAL A 27 11.16 18.56 -6.23
C VAL A 27 11.72 19.07 -4.91
N ASP A 28 11.41 20.32 -4.56
CA ASP A 28 11.94 20.99 -3.36
C ASP A 28 10.81 21.61 -2.52
N PRO A 29 9.98 20.80 -1.83
CA PRO A 29 9.05 21.29 -0.83
C PRO A 29 9.79 21.98 0.30
N GLY A 30 9.69 23.32 0.38
CA GLY A 30 10.17 24.09 1.53
C GLY A 30 11.63 23.84 1.93
N GLY A 31 12.52 23.50 0.99
CA GLY A 31 13.93 23.21 1.25
C GLY A 31 14.25 21.72 1.45
N LEU A 32 13.25 20.83 1.42
CA LEU A 32 13.44 19.38 1.44
C LEU A 32 13.59 18.87 0.00
N ARG A 33 14.81 18.56 -0.41
CA ARG A 33 15.07 17.98 -1.74
C ARG A 33 14.59 16.53 -1.80
N LEU A 34 13.66 16.27 -2.72
CA LEU A 34 13.13 14.95 -3.00
C LEU A 34 13.45 14.57 -4.44
N GLU A 35 13.80 13.31 -4.66
CA GLU A 35 13.83 12.70 -5.97
C GLU A 35 12.66 11.71 -6.07
N VAL A 36 11.91 11.80 -7.16
CA VAL A 36 10.83 10.85 -7.50
C VAL A 36 11.14 10.18 -8.84
N VAL A 37 10.79 8.90 -8.93
CA VAL A 37 10.93 8.09 -10.14
C VAL A 37 9.65 7.32 -10.37
N GLY A 38 9.10 7.46 -11.58
CA GLY A 38 8.00 6.65 -12.09
C GLY A 38 8.48 5.81 -13.27
N LEU A 39 8.15 4.52 -13.29
CA LEU A 39 8.45 3.60 -14.38
C LEU A 39 7.14 3.01 -14.90
N CYS A 40 7.00 2.93 -16.21
CA CYS A 40 5.83 2.33 -16.86
C CYS A 40 6.30 1.31 -17.90
N SER A 41 5.60 0.18 -18.00
CA SER A 41 5.73 -0.75 -19.11
C SER A 41 4.35 -1.19 -19.57
N LYS A 42 4.23 -1.53 -20.86
CA LYS A 42 3.00 -1.99 -21.50
C LYS A 42 3.16 -3.44 -21.91
N HIS A 43 2.19 -4.26 -21.56
CA HIS A 43 2.07 -5.62 -22.03
C HIS A 43 1.54 -5.64 -23.47
N SER A 44 1.93 -6.66 -24.24
CA SER A 44 1.51 -6.87 -25.64
C SER A 44 0.00 -6.94 -25.87
N CYS A 45 -0.78 -7.24 -24.83
CA CYS A 45 -2.25 -7.25 -24.88
C CYS A 45 -2.90 -5.89 -24.55
N GLY A 46 -2.11 -4.84 -24.32
CA GLY A 46 -2.58 -3.48 -24.03
C GLY A 46 -2.71 -3.14 -22.54
N LEU A 47 -2.43 -4.07 -21.63
CA LEU A 47 -2.35 -3.79 -20.19
C LEU A 47 -1.09 -2.97 -19.87
N SER A 48 -1.11 -2.22 -18.77
CA SER A 48 0.04 -1.44 -18.30
C SER A 48 0.30 -1.68 -16.82
N ALA A 49 1.57 -1.60 -16.43
CA ALA A 49 2.01 -1.64 -15.05
C ALA A 49 2.88 -0.41 -14.77
N ILE A 50 2.78 0.10 -13.55
CA ILE A 50 3.52 1.27 -13.08
C ILE A 50 4.22 0.89 -11.78
N GLY A 51 5.48 1.28 -11.64
CA GLY A 51 6.19 1.27 -10.37
C GLY A 51 6.68 2.67 -10.04
N SER A 52 6.55 3.07 -8.77
CA SER A 52 6.85 4.43 -8.35
C SER A 52 7.63 4.47 -7.05
N ALA A 53 8.58 5.38 -6.92
CA ALA A 53 9.26 5.56 -5.65
C ALA A 53 9.77 6.99 -5.47
N GLY A 54 9.75 7.47 -4.23
CA GLY A 54 10.32 8.75 -3.84
C GLY A 54 11.29 8.62 -2.66
N SER A 55 12.24 9.54 -2.59
CA SER A 55 13.31 9.52 -1.58
C SER A 55 13.94 10.91 -1.39
N CYS A 56 14.43 11.18 -0.18
CA CYS A 56 15.20 12.38 0.15
C CYS A 56 16.70 12.09 0.43
N GLU A 57 17.13 10.83 0.31
CA GLU A 57 18.49 10.41 0.69
C GLU A 57 19.28 9.82 -0.48
N THR A 58 18.64 8.94 -1.24
CA THR A 58 19.26 8.18 -2.33
C THR A 58 18.28 8.07 -3.50
N SER A 59 18.78 7.93 -4.73
CA SER A 59 17.90 7.76 -5.89
C SER A 59 16.99 6.52 -5.73
N PRO A 60 15.69 6.68 -6.03
CA PRO A 60 14.69 5.65 -5.76
C PRO A 60 14.48 4.67 -6.93
N VAL A 61 15.34 4.69 -7.95
CA VAL A 61 15.18 3.89 -9.19
C VAL A 61 15.04 2.39 -8.90
N ASP A 62 15.89 1.81 -8.05
CA ASP A 62 15.80 0.38 -7.68
C ASP A 62 14.41 0.04 -7.10
N ARG A 63 13.86 0.90 -6.23
CA ARG A 63 12.54 0.68 -5.61
C ARG A 63 11.42 0.76 -6.65
N ALA A 64 11.43 1.79 -7.49
CA ALA A 64 10.44 1.94 -8.55
C ALA A 64 10.49 0.75 -9.52
N TYR A 65 11.69 0.23 -9.81
CA TYR A 65 11.87 -0.93 -10.69
C TYR A 65 11.29 -2.21 -10.11
N PHE A 66 11.60 -2.52 -8.85
CA PHE A 66 11.08 -3.73 -8.21
C PHE A 66 9.57 -3.65 -7.97
N GLU A 67 9.02 -2.45 -7.72
CA GLU A 67 7.56 -2.24 -7.71
C GLU A 67 6.95 -2.49 -9.11
N LEU A 68 7.56 -1.97 -10.18
CA LEU A 68 7.10 -2.24 -11.55
C LEU A 68 7.09 -3.74 -11.85
N LEU A 69 8.19 -4.45 -11.53
CA LEU A 69 8.31 -5.89 -11.76
C LEU A 69 7.23 -6.67 -11.00
N GLU A 70 7.02 -6.35 -9.72
CA GLU A 70 5.95 -6.93 -8.91
C GLU A 70 4.57 -6.74 -9.57
N ARG A 71 4.29 -5.54 -10.08
CA ARG A 71 3.03 -5.24 -10.77
C ARG A 71 2.89 -6.00 -12.09
N CYS A 72 3.96 -6.14 -12.87
CA CYS A 72 3.94 -6.94 -14.10
C CYS A 72 3.58 -8.41 -13.79
N VAL A 73 4.25 -9.01 -12.80
CA VAL A 73 4.02 -10.39 -12.36
C VAL A 73 2.59 -10.57 -11.85
N LEU A 74 2.09 -9.62 -11.08
CA LEU A 74 0.72 -9.64 -10.58
C LEU A 74 -0.31 -9.57 -11.71
N VAL A 75 -0.09 -8.71 -12.71
CA VAL A 75 -0.98 -8.58 -13.87
C VAL A 75 -1.03 -9.88 -14.67
N ASP A 76 0.12 -10.52 -14.91
CA ASP A 76 0.19 -11.81 -15.60
C ASP A 76 -0.56 -12.90 -14.81
N ALA A 77 -0.37 -12.96 -13.48
CA ALA A 77 -1.07 -13.91 -12.61
C ALA A 77 -2.59 -13.68 -12.57
N ILE A 78 -3.05 -12.43 -12.63
CA ILE A 78 -4.48 -12.09 -12.70
C ILE A 78 -5.06 -12.51 -14.06
N ALA A 79 -4.30 -12.39 -15.15
CA ALA A 79 -4.77 -12.72 -16.49
C ALA A 79 -4.92 -14.23 -16.72
N ASP A 80 -4.12 -15.08 -16.05
CA ASP A 80 -4.25 -16.54 -16.16
C ASP A 80 -5.36 -17.10 -15.26
N THR A 81 -6.60 -16.95 -15.72
CA THR A 81 -7.81 -17.46 -15.04
C THR A 81 -7.86 -18.99 -14.90
N SER A 82 -7.00 -19.72 -15.61
CA SER A 82 -6.92 -21.19 -15.54
C SER A 82 -5.96 -21.69 -14.46
N ALA A 83 -5.17 -20.79 -13.86
CA ALA A 83 -4.13 -21.14 -12.91
C ALA A 83 -4.68 -21.74 -11.60
N SER A 84 -3.90 -22.64 -11.04
CA SER A 84 -4.06 -23.10 -9.65
C SER A 84 -2.70 -23.09 -8.97
N PHE A 85 -2.68 -22.64 -7.72
CA PHE A 85 -1.45 -22.36 -7.01
C PHE A 85 -1.29 -23.28 -5.81
N ASP A 86 -0.05 -23.71 -5.56
CA ASP A 86 0.29 -24.38 -4.32
C ASP A 86 0.30 -23.35 -3.19
N LEU A 87 -0.31 -23.73 -2.05
CA LEU A 87 -0.24 -22.92 -0.84
C LEU A 87 1.02 -23.28 -0.07
N LEU A 88 1.84 -22.30 0.24
CA LEU A 88 3.12 -22.43 0.92
C LEU A 88 3.06 -21.78 2.31
N ASP A 89 3.83 -22.31 3.26
CA ASP A 89 4.09 -21.63 4.53
C ASP A 89 5.25 -20.62 4.40
N SER A 90 5.58 -19.94 5.51
CA SER A 90 6.68 -18.96 5.54
C SER A 90 8.07 -19.56 5.28
N ALA A 91 8.23 -20.88 5.39
CA ALA A 91 9.46 -21.59 5.07
C ALA A 91 9.48 -22.12 3.62
N GLY A 92 8.40 -21.91 2.85
CA GLY A 92 8.26 -22.37 1.47
C GLY A 92 7.81 -23.83 1.37
N LYS A 93 7.35 -24.41 2.48
CA LYS A 93 6.87 -25.79 2.48
C LYS A 93 5.42 -25.81 1.97
N PRO A 94 5.10 -26.70 1.02
CA PRO A 94 3.75 -26.82 0.51
C PRO A 94 2.80 -27.38 1.57
N SER A 95 1.62 -26.78 1.65
CA SER A 95 0.46 -27.36 2.29
C SER A 95 -0.15 -28.44 1.37
N ALA A 96 -0.93 -29.37 1.93
CA ALA A 96 -1.62 -30.38 1.13
C ALA A 96 -2.76 -29.81 0.25
N ARG A 97 -2.99 -28.49 0.28
CA ARG A 97 -4.07 -27.79 -0.41
C ARG A 97 -3.52 -26.87 -1.49
N ARG A 98 -4.26 -26.81 -2.60
CA ARG A 98 -4.09 -25.78 -3.64
C ARG A 98 -5.21 -24.77 -3.54
N ILE A 99 -4.98 -23.59 -4.10
CA ILE A 99 -5.97 -22.53 -4.23
C ILE A 99 -6.29 -22.28 -5.71
N SER A 100 -7.55 -21.95 -5.99
CA SER A 100 -7.99 -21.58 -7.33
C SER A 100 -7.65 -20.11 -7.62
N HIS A 101 -7.60 -19.74 -8.89
CA HIS A 101 -7.49 -18.33 -9.29
C HIS A 101 -8.59 -17.45 -8.67
N ALA A 102 -9.85 -17.92 -8.71
CA ALA A 102 -11.00 -17.18 -8.17
C ALA A 102 -10.92 -16.93 -6.66
N ASP A 103 -10.29 -17.84 -5.90
CA ASP A 103 -10.08 -17.66 -4.47
C ASP A 103 -8.86 -16.76 -4.17
N LEU A 104 -7.85 -16.74 -5.04
CA LEU A 104 -6.65 -15.90 -4.90
C LEU A 104 -6.91 -14.44 -5.32
N PHE A 105 -7.76 -14.25 -6.34
CA PHE A 105 -8.15 -12.96 -6.91
C PHE A 105 -9.68 -12.84 -6.96
N PRO A 106 -10.35 -12.78 -5.79
CA PRO A 106 -11.80 -12.78 -5.73
C PRO A 106 -12.41 -11.54 -6.40
N GLU A 107 -13.58 -11.73 -6.97
CA GLU A 107 -14.41 -10.65 -7.49
C GLU A 107 -15.44 -10.22 -6.43
N SER A 108 -15.84 -8.96 -6.49
CA SER A 108 -16.88 -8.41 -5.62
C SER A 108 -18.25 -8.89 -6.04
N ASP A 109 -19.13 -9.14 -5.07
CA ASP A 109 -20.55 -9.41 -5.31
C ASP A 109 -21.32 -8.15 -5.76
N ARG A 110 -20.71 -6.97 -5.58
CA ARG A 110 -21.23 -5.65 -5.94
C ARG A 110 -20.13 -4.84 -6.63
N PRO A 111 -19.72 -5.21 -7.86
CA PRO A 111 -18.54 -4.66 -8.52
C PRO A 111 -18.62 -3.15 -8.80
N ASN A 112 -19.83 -2.57 -8.87
CA ASN A 112 -20.01 -1.12 -9.02
C ASN A 112 -19.85 -0.35 -7.70
N ALA A 113 -19.94 -1.03 -6.56
CA ALA A 113 -19.88 -0.40 -5.24
C ALA A 113 -18.50 -0.56 -4.60
N TRP A 114 -17.89 -1.74 -4.77
CA TRP A 114 -16.56 -2.03 -4.24
C TRP A 114 -15.84 -3.13 -5.01
N ALA A 115 -14.51 -3.20 -4.87
CA ALA A 115 -13.65 -4.25 -5.43
C ALA A 115 -12.52 -4.62 -4.46
N TYR A 116 -12.03 -5.87 -4.51
CA TYR A 116 -10.86 -6.28 -3.71
C TYR A 116 -9.57 -5.66 -4.25
N SER A 117 -8.66 -5.28 -3.34
CA SER A 117 -7.29 -4.97 -3.73
C SER A 117 -6.56 -6.24 -4.13
N LYS A 118 -6.26 -6.39 -5.42
CA LYS A 118 -5.56 -7.56 -5.96
C LYS A 118 -4.07 -7.57 -5.60
N SER A 119 -3.48 -6.41 -5.31
CA SER A 119 -2.07 -6.27 -4.91
C SER A 119 -1.83 -6.36 -3.41
N ASN A 120 -2.88 -6.35 -2.57
CA ASN A 120 -2.71 -6.45 -1.13
C ASN A 120 -1.96 -7.74 -0.75
N GLY A 121 -0.88 -7.58 0.02
CA GLY A 121 -0.02 -8.67 0.47
C GLY A 121 0.81 -9.26 -0.66
N VAL A 122 1.13 -8.51 -1.71
CA VAL A 122 2.07 -8.94 -2.75
C VAL A 122 3.40 -8.27 -2.46
N ALA A 123 4.48 -9.04 -2.46
CA ALA A 123 5.81 -8.47 -2.26
C ALA A 123 6.87 -9.21 -3.05
N VAL A 124 7.84 -8.44 -3.52
CA VAL A 124 9.08 -8.90 -4.13
C VAL A 124 10.22 -8.98 -3.13
N GLY A 125 11.09 -10.00 -3.24
CA GLY A 125 12.26 -10.15 -2.39
C GLY A 125 13.39 -10.98 -3.02
N PRO A 126 14.64 -10.84 -2.54
CA PRO A 126 15.78 -11.61 -3.04
C PRO A 126 15.76 -13.09 -2.59
N SER A 127 14.87 -13.44 -1.67
CA SER A 127 14.64 -14.80 -1.19
C SER A 127 13.16 -14.99 -0.88
N TRP A 128 12.69 -16.24 -0.85
CA TRP A 128 11.33 -16.56 -0.43
C TRP A 128 10.98 -15.93 0.92
N VAL A 129 11.85 -16.10 1.93
CA VAL A 129 11.66 -15.58 3.28
C VAL A 129 11.50 -14.05 3.27
N ALA A 130 12.34 -13.33 2.51
CA ALA A 130 12.25 -11.88 2.43
C ALA A 130 10.94 -11.42 1.74
N ALA A 131 10.52 -12.11 0.68
CA ALA A 131 9.25 -11.81 0.00
C ALA A 131 8.04 -12.05 0.92
N VAL A 132 7.98 -13.21 1.60
CA VAL A 132 6.84 -13.52 2.50
C VAL A 132 6.82 -12.65 3.75
N ASP A 133 7.98 -12.27 4.30
CA ASP A 133 8.04 -11.34 5.44
C ASP A 133 7.53 -9.95 5.05
N SER A 134 7.91 -9.45 3.86
CA SER A 134 7.41 -8.17 3.34
C SER A 134 5.91 -8.22 3.05
N ALA A 135 5.43 -9.27 2.38
CA ALA A 135 4.01 -9.49 2.10
C ALA A 135 3.17 -9.60 3.39
N ARG A 136 3.71 -10.28 4.42
CA ARG A 136 3.08 -10.38 5.75
C ARG A 136 3.01 -9.02 6.43
N HIS A 137 4.10 -8.25 6.42
CA HIS A 137 4.10 -6.92 7.03
C HIS A 137 3.03 -6.02 6.38
N GLU A 138 2.90 -6.03 5.06
CA GLU A 138 1.84 -5.29 4.39
C GLU A 138 0.44 -5.74 4.88
N LEU A 139 0.17 -7.05 4.95
CA LEU A 139 -1.12 -7.54 5.46
C LEU A 139 -1.39 -7.10 6.92
N VAL A 140 -0.38 -7.15 7.80
CA VAL A 140 -0.53 -6.70 9.19
C VAL A 140 -0.81 -5.20 9.25
N GLU A 141 -0.11 -4.42 8.43
CA GLU A 141 -0.32 -2.98 8.31
C GLU A 141 -1.76 -2.66 7.90
N ARG A 142 -2.23 -3.23 6.79
CA ARG A 142 -3.56 -2.95 6.25
C ARG A 142 -4.64 -3.39 7.23
N ASP A 143 -4.51 -4.57 7.84
CA ASP A 143 -5.47 -5.06 8.84
C ASP A 143 -5.57 -4.12 10.05
N ALA A 144 -4.44 -3.71 10.63
CA ALA A 144 -4.44 -2.83 11.80
C ALA A 144 -5.04 -1.45 11.49
N VAL A 145 -4.71 -0.87 10.33
CA VAL A 145 -5.28 0.41 9.88
C VAL A 145 -6.77 0.30 9.61
N LEU A 146 -7.22 -0.74 8.88
CA LEU A 146 -8.64 -0.96 8.56
C LEU A 146 -9.46 -1.24 9.82
N ARG A 147 -8.96 -2.04 10.77
CA ARG A 147 -9.63 -2.27 12.05
C ARG A 147 -9.74 -0.98 12.85
N SER A 148 -8.65 -0.22 12.94
CA SER A 148 -8.67 1.08 13.59
C SER A 148 -9.69 2.02 12.95
N TRP A 149 -9.77 2.03 11.62
CA TRP A 149 -10.72 2.84 10.86
C TRP A 149 -12.17 2.41 11.10
N PHE A 150 -12.52 1.17 10.79
CA PHE A 150 -13.89 0.66 10.83
C PHE A 150 -14.45 0.51 12.25
N LEU A 151 -13.60 0.21 13.24
CA LEU A 151 -13.99 0.15 14.65
C LEU A 151 -13.90 1.51 15.35
N CYS A 152 -13.59 2.58 14.62
CA CYS A 152 -13.40 3.93 15.17
C CYS A 152 -12.39 3.96 16.34
N GLN A 153 -11.39 3.09 16.35
CA GLN A 153 -10.37 3.05 17.40
C GLN A 153 -9.35 4.16 17.14
N THR A 154 -9.11 4.99 18.14
CA THR A 154 -8.15 6.09 18.04
C THR A 154 -6.73 5.56 18.19
N PRO A 155 -5.86 5.71 17.17
CA PRO A 155 -4.48 5.25 17.27
C PRO A 155 -3.68 6.08 18.28
N ARG A 156 -2.61 5.49 18.85
CA ARG A 156 -1.77 6.16 19.83
C ARG A 156 -0.91 7.22 19.15
N ARG A 157 -1.13 8.48 19.52
CA ARG A 157 -0.42 9.63 18.97
C ARG A 157 0.97 9.83 19.59
N SER A 158 1.93 10.28 18.80
CA SER A 158 3.26 10.72 19.23
C SER A 158 3.74 11.90 18.37
N PRO A 159 4.61 12.77 18.90
CA PRO A 159 5.25 13.79 18.07
C PRO A 159 6.15 13.16 17.02
N LEU A 160 6.35 13.85 15.89
CA LEU A 160 7.32 13.44 14.87
C LEU A 160 8.74 13.32 15.46
N ALA A 161 9.42 12.23 15.15
CA ALA A 161 10.79 11.95 15.56
C ALA A 161 11.74 13.09 15.19
N ARG A 162 12.71 13.37 16.06
CA ARG A 162 13.60 14.54 15.94
C ARG A 162 14.49 14.51 14.71
N ASP A 163 14.83 13.32 14.27
CA ASP A 163 15.67 12.98 13.12
C ASP A 163 14.87 12.75 11.83
N SER A 164 13.54 12.89 11.85
CA SER A 164 12.72 12.73 10.65
C SER A 164 13.05 13.81 9.59
N PRO A 165 13.23 13.44 8.31
CA PRO A 165 13.47 14.39 7.23
C PRO A 165 12.31 15.38 7.04
N LEU A 166 11.08 14.99 7.42
CA LEU A 166 9.88 15.82 7.31
C LEU A 166 9.90 17.04 8.26
N ARG A 167 10.86 17.12 9.19
CA ARG A 167 10.99 18.29 10.08
C ARG A 167 11.40 19.56 9.34
N SER A 168 12.14 19.46 8.24
CA SER A 168 12.54 20.64 7.44
C SER A 168 11.33 21.38 6.88
N VAL A 169 10.24 20.66 6.62
CA VAL A 169 8.97 21.17 6.08
C VAL A 169 7.88 21.34 7.12
N SER A 170 8.20 21.27 8.43
CA SER A 170 7.21 21.51 9.50
C SER A 170 6.66 22.93 9.55
N HIS A 171 7.22 23.89 8.80
CA HIS A 171 6.62 25.21 8.64
C HIS A 171 5.44 25.20 7.66
N LEU A 172 5.33 24.16 6.82
CA LEU A 172 4.24 23.96 5.86
C LEU A 172 3.17 22.98 6.38
N TYR A 173 3.54 22.13 7.34
CA TYR A 173 2.74 20.98 7.77
C TYR A 173 2.77 20.75 9.27
N ASP A 174 1.62 20.30 9.79
CA ASP A 174 1.49 19.66 11.09
C ASP A 174 1.74 18.15 10.95
N PHE A 175 2.99 17.72 11.15
CA PHE A 175 3.34 16.29 11.15
C PHE A 175 3.09 15.61 12.49
N THR A 176 2.49 14.42 12.45
CA THR A 176 2.23 13.60 13.64
C THR A 176 2.43 12.12 13.34
N GLU A 177 3.00 11.39 14.31
CA GLU A 177 3.12 9.94 14.29
C GLU A 177 1.94 9.28 15.01
N PHE A 178 1.51 8.15 14.48
CA PHE A 178 0.46 7.33 15.06
C PHE A 178 0.90 5.87 15.09
N GLU A 179 0.51 5.16 16.15
CA GLU A 179 0.71 3.72 16.27
C GLU A 179 -0.65 3.04 16.36
N PHE A 180 -0.85 2.03 15.53
CA PHE A 180 -2.09 1.29 15.41
C PHE A 180 -2.00 0.01 16.24
N GLU A 181 -3.08 -0.32 16.95
CA GLU A 181 -3.16 -1.57 17.69
C GLU A 181 -3.18 -2.75 16.71
N THR A 182 -2.30 -3.73 16.95
CA THR A 182 -2.28 -4.97 16.20
C THR A 182 -2.95 -6.07 17.01
N ILE A 183 -3.43 -7.11 16.32
CA ILE A 183 -3.90 -8.32 16.99
C ILE A 183 -2.69 -9.09 17.56
N ASP A 184 -2.88 -9.69 18.73
CA ASP A 184 -1.90 -10.55 19.38
C ASP A 184 -1.35 -11.61 18.42
N GLY A 185 -0.03 -11.83 18.46
CA GLY A 185 0.66 -12.87 17.68
C GLY A 185 1.23 -12.42 16.33
N THR A 186 1.05 -11.16 15.92
CA THR A 186 1.65 -10.61 14.69
C THR A 186 3.15 -10.32 14.81
N ASN A 187 3.67 -10.07 16.01
CA ASN A 187 5.04 -9.64 16.27
C ASN A 187 5.49 -8.40 15.45
N SER A 188 4.54 -7.55 15.02
CA SER A 188 4.83 -6.32 14.27
C SER A 188 4.22 -5.11 14.98
N VAL A 189 4.88 -3.98 14.82
CA VAL A 189 4.39 -2.64 15.15
C VAL A 189 3.90 -2.00 13.86
N VAL A 190 2.69 -1.43 13.88
CA VAL A 190 2.12 -0.69 12.76
C VAL A 190 2.10 0.79 13.11
N ALA A 191 2.69 1.61 12.24
CA ALA A 191 2.77 3.05 12.40
C ALA A 191 2.20 3.79 11.18
N GLY A 192 1.80 5.03 11.40
CA GLY A 192 1.44 5.98 10.35
C GLY A 192 2.06 7.33 10.63
N VAL A 193 2.42 8.05 9.56
CA VAL A 193 2.91 9.43 9.63
C VAL A 193 1.97 10.27 8.78
N PHE A 194 1.39 11.32 9.36
CA PHE A 194 0.46 12.22 8.67
C PHE A 194 0.99 13.64 8.72
N GLY A 195 1.03 14.32 7.57
CA GLY A 195 1.32 15.74 7.44
C GLY A 195 0.10 16.48 6.96
N PHE A 196 -0.59 17.17 7.88
CA PHE A 196 -1.70 18.05 7.49
C PHE A 196 -1.17 19.42 7.08
N PRO A 197 -1.53 19.93 5.89
CA PRO A 197 -1.02 21.22 5.42
C PRO A 197 -1.57 22.37 6.26
N HIS A 198 -0.74 23.37 6.55
CA HIS A 198 -1.16 24.61 7.23
C HIS A 198 -2.04 25.51 6.34
N ALA A 199 -1.81 25.46 5.03
CA ALA A 199 -2.54 26.24 4.05
C ALA A 199 -2.56 25.53 2.68
N ALA A 200 -3.55 25.87 1.86
CA ALA A 200 -3.49 25.58 0.43
C ALA A 200 -2.28 26.30 -0.21
N PRO A 201 -1.65 25.75 -1.26
CA PRO A 201 -2.05 24.56 -2.03
C PRO A 201 -1.31 23.27 -1.65
N SER A 202 -0.78 23.14 -0.43
CA SER A 202 -0.01 21.94 -0.06
C SER A 202 -0.91 20.69 0.08
N PRO A 203 -0.54 19.53 -0.51
CA PRO A 203 -1.36 18.31 -0.46
C PRO A 203 -1.38 17.70 0.95
N LEU A 204 -2.44 16.99 1.30
CA LEU A 204 -2.36 16.07 2.43
C LEU A 204 -1.42 14.91 2.09
N VAL A 205 -0.45 14.66 2.97
CA VAL A 205 0.51 13.56 2.83
C VAL A 205 0.46 12.65 4.03
N TYR A 206 0.56 11.36 3.77
CA TYR A 206 0.66 10.36 4.81
C TYR A 206 1.25 9.08 4.25
N GLY A 207 1.69 8.21 5.16
CA GLY A 207 2.18 6.89 4.83
C GLY A 207 2.01 5.94 6.00
N PHE A 208 2.02 4.66 5.72
CA PHE A 208 1.88 3.59 6.69
C PHE A 208 3.10 2.67 6.66
N GLY A 209 3.30 1.92 7.74
CA GLY A 209 4.43 1.01 7.85
C GLY A 209 4.23 -0.02 8.95
N ALA A 210 4.34 -1.31 8.62
CA ALA A 210 4.47 -2.39 9.60
C ALA A 210 5.89 -2.96 9.63
N ARG A 211 6.54 -3.01 10.80
CA ARG A 211 7.87 -3.65 10.98
C ARG A 211 7.99 -4.22 12.40
N GLU A 212 9.08 -4.91 12.68
CA GLU A 212 9.35 -5.57 13.96
C GLU A 212 9.52 -4.59 15.13
N THR A 213 9.88 -3.35 14.83
CA THR A 213 10.07 -2.29 15.85
C THR A 213 9.38 -1.00 15.44
N ARG A 214 9.00 -0.20 16.44
CA ARG A 214 8.41 1.12 16.22
C ARG A 214 9.28 2.02 15.34
N GLN A 215 10.60 2.01 15.55
CA GLN A 215 11.52 2.84 14.77
C GLN A 215 11.49 2.47 13.28
N LEU A 216 11.53 1.17 12.97
CA LEU A 216 11.48 0.69 11.60
C LEU A 216 10.10 0.93 10.95
N ALA A 217 9.02 0.78 11.71
CA ALA A 217 7.65 1.04 11.26
C ALA A 217 7.45 2.52 10.91
N VAL A 218 7.87 3.44 11.79
CA VAL A 218 7.82 4.89 11.55
C VAL A 218 8.71 5.29 10.37
N ALA A 219 9.89 4.69 10.23
CA ALA A 219 10.75 4.95 9.07
C ALA A 219 10.11 4.49 7.75
N ALA A 220 9.38 3.37 7.75
CA ALA A 220 8.61 2.92 6.59
C ALA A 220 7.46 3.88 6.25
N ALA A 221 6.65 4.25 7.24
CA ALA A 221 5.57 5.23 7.09
C ALA A 221 6.09 6.60 6.61
N THR A 222 7.25 7.03 7.10
CA THR A 222 7.91 8.26 6.66
C THR A 222 8.30 8.19 5.19
N ARG A 223 8.83 7.05 4.71
CA ARG A 223 9.19 6.88 3.29
C ARG A 223 7.98 6.97 2.37
N GLU A 224 6.86 6.35 2.73
CA GLU A 224 5.61 6.48 1.98
C GLU A 224 5.10 7.93 1.98
N CYS A 225 5.14 8.60 3.13
CA CYS A 225 4.76 10.00 3.24
C CYS A 225 5.65 10.93 2.37
N VAL A 226 6.97 10.69 2.35
CA VAL A 226 7.93 11.39 1.49
C VAL A 226 7.66 11.14 0.01
N GLN A 227 7.39 9.89 -0.38
CA GLN A 227 7.05 9.53 -1.75
C GLN A 227 5.79 10.26 -2.21
N ARG A 228 4.75 10.24 -1.38
CA ARG A 228 3.50 10.94 -1.65
C ARG A 228 3.69 12.46 -1.73
N LEU A 229 4.50 13.04 -0.83
CA LEU A 229 4.86 14.46 -0.91
C LEU A 229 5.56 14.79 -2.22
N GLY A 230 6.51 13.95 -2.64
CA GLY A 230 7.26 14.17 -3.88
C GLY A 230 6.39 14.20 -5.13
N PHE A 231 5.49 13.22 -5.29
CA PHE A 231 4.63 13.11 -6.46
C PHE A 231 3.48 14.12 -6.52
N LEU A 232 3.07 14.69 -5.37
CA LEU A 232 1.96 15.64 -5.31
C LEU A 232 2.41 17.10 -5.20
N TRP A 233 3.73 17.35 -5.09
CA TRP A 233 4.20 18.71 -4.84
C TRP A 233 4.11 19.57 -6.09
N GLY A 234 3.26 20.61 -6.03
CA GLY A 234 3.03 21.51 -7.17
C GLY A 234 1.90 21.08 -8.09
N GLU A 235 1.32 19.89 -7.86
CA GLU A 235 0.14 19.42 -8.57
C GLU A 235 -1.12 20.21 -8.17
N GLU A 236 -2.05 20.32 -9.12
CA GLU A 236 -3.36 20.92 -8.86
C GLU A 236 -4.20 19.97 -7.99
N LEU A 237 -4.70 20.47 -6.87
CA LEU A 237 -5.51 19.68 -5.94
C LEU A 237 -7.00 19.81 -6.27
N PRO A 238 -7.77 18.72 -6.19
CA PRO A 238 -9.19 18.76 -6.49
C PRO A 238 -9.95 19.60 -5.46
N GLU A 239 -10.80 20.50 -5.95
CA GLU A 239 -11.68 21.33 -5.10
C GLU A 239 -12.85 20.53 -4.53
N GLN A 240 -13.24 19.44 -5.19
CA GLN A 240 -14.38 18.60 -4.83
C GLN A 240 -13.97 17.13 -4.74
N PRO A 241 -14.57 16.34 -3.84
CA PRO A 241 -14.36 14.89 -3.83
C PRO A 241 -14.78 14.27 -5.17
N PRO A 242 -14.05 13.25 -5.67
CA PRO A 242 -14.44 12.52 -6.87
C PRO A 242 -15.75 11.74 -6.65
N GLU A 243 -16.40 11.37 -7.76
CA GLU A 243 -17.53 10.45 -7.70
C GLU A 243 -17.08 9.08 -7.16
N PRO A 244 -17.92 8.39 -6.34
CA PRO A 244 -17.58 7.06 -5.83
C PRO A 244 -17.25 6.07 -6.94
N ALA A 245 -16.08 5.45 -6.84
CA ALA A 245 -15.66 4.38 -7.73
C ALA A 245 -14.93 3.27 -6.96
N PRO A 246 -15.03 2.01 -7.40
CA PRO A 246 -14.38 0.86 -6.77
C PRO A 246 -12.88 0.77 -7.13
N THR A 247 -12.16 1.89 -7.04
CA THR A 247 -10.76 2.03 -7.50
C THR A 247 -9.85 2.61 -6.42
N PRO A 248 -8.56 2.27 -6.41
CA PRO A 248 -7.59 2.91 -5.52
C PRO A 248 -7.52 4.42 -5.72
N ASP A 249 -7.62 4.89 -6.98
CA ASP A 249 -7.58 6.32 -7.33
C ASP A 249 -8.69 7.11 -6.62
N TYR A 250 -9.91 6.55 -6.53
CA TYR A 250 -11.01 7.17 -5.77
C TYR A 250 -10.61 7.46 -4.31
N HIS A 251 -9.99 6.49 -3.63
CA HIS A 251 -9.55 6.67 -2.25
C HIS A 251 -8.41 7.68 -2.13
N GLN A 252 -7.47 7.66 -3.08
CA GLN A 252 -6.35 8.59 -3.09
C GLN A 252 -6.82 10.04 -3.30
N GLU A 253 -7.61 10.27 -4.35
CA GLU A 253 -8.13 11.59 -4.73
C GLU A 253 -9.11 12.15 -3.70
N PHE A 254 -9.94 11.30 -3.09
CA PHE A 254 -10.87 11.72 -2.04
C PHE A 254 -10.17 12.51 -0.94
N TYR A 255 -8.97 12.09 -0.52
CA TYR A 255 -8.19 12.76 0.51
C TYR A 255 -7.24 13.85 0.00
N LEU A 256 -7.14 14.08 -1.30
CA LEU A 256 -6.50 15.29 -1.84
C LEU A 256 -7.44 16.50 -1.72
N CYS A 257 -8.75 16.28 -1.67
CA CYS A 257 -9.72 17.34 -1.42
C CYS A 257 -9.69 17.79 0.05
N ALA A 258 -9.41 19.06 0.28
CA ALA A 258 -9.30 19.64 1.63
C ALA A 258 -10.57 19.43 2.49
N SER A 259 -11.75 19.39 1.86
CA SER A 259 -13.03 19.17 2.56
C SER A 259 -13.13 17.78 3.19
N SER A 260 -12.35 16.80 2.70
CA SER A 260 -12.31 15.42 3.17
C SER A 260 -11.36 15.20 4.35
N HIS A 261 -10.45 16.13 4.62
CA HIS A 261 -9.46 15.99 5.71
C HIS A 261 -10.11 15.84 7.10
N LYS A 262 -11.34 16.36 7.26
CA LYS A 262 -12.14 16.25 8.48
C LYS A 262 -12.38 14.80 8.92
N HIS A 263 -12.48 13.86 7.98
CA HIS A 263 -12.71 12.44 8.27
C HIS A 263 -11.48 11.83 8.95
N LEU A 264 -10.30 12.03 8.37
CA LEU A 264 -9.03 11.62 8.96
C LEU A 264 -8.77 12.27 10.32
N ARG A 265 -9.02 13.58 10.44
CA ARG A 265 -8.84 14.27 11.72
C ARG A 265 -9.78 13.73 12.80
N ARG A 266 -11.02 13.39 12.48
CA ARG A 266 -11.94 12.79 13.47
C ARG A 266 -11.46 11.45 13.95
N TRP A 267 -11.03 10.58 13.03
CA TRP A 267 -10.49 9.26 13.37
C TRP A 267 -9.21 9.35 14.21
N LEU A 268 -8.21 10.09 13.73
CA LEU A 268 -6.89 10.18 14.36
C LEU A 268 -6.90 10.89 15.73
N TRP A 269 -7.86 11.79 15.98
CA TRP A 269 -8.01 12.50 17.27
C TRP A 269 -9.15 11.97 18.15
N GLY A 270 -9.87 10.92 17.72
CA GLY A 270 -11.00 10.36 18.48
C GLY A 270 -12.18 11.32 18.64
N LEU A 271 -12.37 12.25 17.70
CA LEU A 271 -13.41 13.30 17.77
C LEU A 271 -14.80 12.83 17.29
N GLY A 272 -15.10 11.54 17.46
CA GLY A 272 -16.34 10.90 17.02
C GLY A 272 -16.39 10.66 15.51
N SER A 273 -15.88 9.51 15.07
CA SER A 273 -15.91 9.06 13.67
C SER A 273 -17.21 8.38 13.24
N GLY A 274 -18.19 8.25 14.15
CA GLY A 274 -19.44 7.52 13.92
C GLY A 274 -19.60 6.33 14.87
N SER A 275 -20.62 5.50 14.61
CA SER A 275 -20.77 4.23 15.33
C SER A 275 -19.78 3.20 14.75
N PRO A 276 -19.09 2.42 15.60
CA PRO A 276 -18.18 1.38 15.11
C PRO A 276 -18.95 0.38 14.26
N ALA A 277 -18.33 -0.04 13.15
CA ALA A 277 -18.87 -1.10 12.30
C ALA A 277 -18.80 -2.45 13.01
N GLN A 278 -19.70 -3.36 12.66
CA GLN A 278 -19.62 -4.75 13.10
C GLN A 278 -18.78 -5.56 12.11
N LEU A 279 -17.57 -5.95 12.52
CA LEU A 279 -16.68 -6.80 11.73
C LEU A 279 -17.05 -8.28 11.88
N SER A 280 -17.09 -9.01 10.77
CA SER A 280 -17.33 -10.46 10.72
C SER A 280 -16.05 -11.30 10.70
N CYS A 281 -14.87 -10.67 10.67
CA CYS A 281 -13.58 -11.36 10.59
C CYS A 281 -13.27 -12.22 11.83
N GLU A 282 -12.72 -13.41 11.59
CA GLU A 282 -12.22 -14.32 12.61
C GLU A 282 -10.95 -13.79 13.32
N LEU A 283 -10.49 -14.54 14.33
CA LEU A 283 -9.20 -14.31 14.98
C LEU A 283 -8.04 -14.41 13.95
N TRP A 284 -7.04 -13.55 14.12
CA TRP A 284 -5.84 -13.54 13.28
C TRP A 284 -5.17 -14.91 13.24
N GLN A 285 -4.88 -15.39 12.03
CA GLN A 285 -4.06 -16.57 11.80
C GLN A 285 -2.86 -16.22 10.93
N SER A 286 -1.77 -16.96 11.10
CA SER A 286 -0.60 -16.81 10.23
C SER A 286 -1.03 -17.01 8.76
N PRO A 287 -0.71 -16.06 7.86
CA PRO A 287 -1.06 -16.19 6.46
C PRO A 287 -0.36 -17.39 5.83
N LEU A 288 -0.97 -17.91 4.76
CA LEU A 288 -0.31 -18.77 3.79
C LEU A 288 0.10 -17.92 2.59
N PHE A 289 0.95 -18.47 1.73
CA PHE A 289 1.52 -17.72 0.62
C PHE A 289 1.40 -18.49 -0.68
N VAL A 290 1.39 -17.76 -1.78
CA VAL A 290 1.51 -18.27 -3.13
C VAL A 290 2.78 -17.71 -3.74
N ASP A 291 3.54 -18.58 -4.41
CA ASP A 291 4.67 -18.19 -5.24
C ASP A 291 4.17 -17.74 -6.62
N LEU A 292 4.36 -16.46 -6.93
CA LEU A 292 4.06 -15.85 -8.22
C LEU A 292 5.32 -15.64 -9.08
N SER A 293 6.49 -16.10 -8.61
CA SER A 293 7.77 -15.81 -9.27
C SER A 293 7.79 -16.34 -10.71
N PRO A 294 8.14 -15.51 -11.71
CA PRO A 294 8.37 -15.98 -13.07
C PRO A 294 9.50 -17.01 -13.11
N ASP A 295 9.33 -18.06 -13.92
CA ASP A 295 10.29 -19.17 -13.98
C ASP A 295 11.71 -18.72 -14.32
N HIS A 296 11.88 -17.68 -15.16
CA HIS A 296 13.19 -17.14 -15.53
C HIS A 296 13.86 -16.32 -14.42
N LEU A 297 13.14 -15.97 -13.35
CA LEU A 297 13.63 -15.17 -12.23
C LEU A 297 13.80 -15.93 -10.91
N ARG A 298 13.30 -17.17 -10.79
CA ARG A 298 13.27 -17.93 -9.52
C ARG A 298 14.63 -18.07 -8.81
N SER A 299 15.74 -17.95 -9.51
CA SER A 299 17.09 -17.99 -8.93
C SER A 299 17.60 -16.65 -8.41
N GLN A 300 16.91 -15.55 -8.72
CA GLN A 300 17.36 -14.18 -8.48
C GLN A 300 16.37 -13.38 -7.64
N LEU A 301 15.08 -13.67 -7.80
CA LEU A 301 13.99 -12.87 -7.27
C LEU A 301 12.79 -13.76 -6.98
N TRP A 302 12.09 -13.45 -5.90
CA TRP A 302 10.86 -14.10 -5.49
C TRP A 302 9.74 -13.08 -5.43
N VAL A 303 8.56 -13.45 -5.93
CA VAL A 303 7.32 -12.67 -5.76
C VAL A 303 6.33 -13.54 -5.01
N ALA A 304 5.96 -13.12 -3.82
CA ALA A 304 5.02 -13.84 -2.97
C ALA A 304 3.71 -13.06 -2.83
N LYS A 305 2.57 -13.77 -2.84
CA LYS A 305 1.28 -13.22 -2.44
C LYS A 305 0.83 -13.89 -1.15
N ALA A 306 0.65 -13.11 -0.10
CA ALA A 306 0.08 -13.55 1.15
C ALA A 306 -1.45 -13.64 1.05
N LEU A 307 -2.00 -14.70 1.62
CA LEU A 307 -3.43 -14.96 1.69
C LEU A 307 -3.97 -14.57 3.06
N PRO A 308 -4.96 -13.68 3.12
CA PRO A 308 -5.56 -13.30 4.38
C PRO A 308 -6.30 -14.50 5.02
N ARG A 309 -6.01 -14.77 6.28
CA ARG A 309 -6.67 -15.68 7.21
C ARG A 309 -7.07 -14.93 8.49
N GLY A 310 -8.27 -14.36 8.49
CA GLY A 310 -8.81 -13.57 9.60
C GLY A 310 -8.52 -12.07 9.53
N GLN A 311 -7.75 -11.60 8.55
CA GLN A 311 -7.56 -10.17 8.30
C GLN A 311 -8.78 -9.54 7.64
N VAL A 312 -9.00 -8.25 7.92
CA VAL A 312 -9.95 -7.44 7.18
C VAL A 312 -9.45 -7.27 5.73
N PRO A 313 -10.22 -7.71 4.72
CA PRO A 313 -9.80 -7.56 3.33
C PRO A 313 -9.76 -6.09 2.95
N LEU A 314 -8.69 -5.66 2.29
CA LEU A 314 -8.59 -4.35 1.67
C LEU A 314 -9.50 -4.31 0.43
N THR A 315 -10.44 -3.37 0.42
CA THR A 315 -11.36 -3.14 -0.70
C THR A 315 -11.38 -1.68 -1.09
N PHE A 316 -11.59 -1.38 -2.36
CA PHE A 316 -11.78 -0.01 -2.84
C PHE A 316 -13.26 0.23 -3.15
N GLY A 317 -13.72 1.47 -2.99
CA GLY A 317 -15.11 1.88 -3.10
C GLY A 317 -15.75 2.18 -1.74
N VAL A 318 -17.08 2.08 -1.67
CA VAL A 318 -17.87 2.46 -0.47
C VAL A 318 -18.42 1.25 0.30
N GLY A 319 -17.82 0.07 0.09
CA GLY A 319 -18.25 -1.19 0.69
C GLY A 319 -17.09 -2.08 1.08
N ASN A 320 -17.35 -3.01 2.01
CA ASN A 320 -16.39 -4.01 2.45
C ASN A 320 -17.11 -5.31 2.87
N PRO A 321 -16.69 -6.50 2.42
CA PRO A 321 -17.36 -7.77 2.70
C PRO A 321 -17.23 -8.21 4.16
N ALA A 322 -16.28 -7.67 4.92
CA ALA A 322 -16.14 -7.96 6.34
C ALA A 322 -17.09 -7.15 7.24
N ILE A 323 -17.90 -6.25 6.67
CA ILE A 323 -18.78 -5.37 7.43
C ILE A 323 -20.24 -5.73 7.19
N ALA A 324 -20.97 -5.92 8.29
CA ALA A 324 -22.41 -6.13 8.22
C ALA A 324 -23.14 -4.79 7.99
N GLY A 325 -23.89 -4.72 6.89
CA GLY A 325 -24.67 -3.54 6.52
C GLY A 325 -23.89 -2.48 5.75
N ASP A 326 -24.49 -1.30 5.59
CA ASP A 326 -23.89 -0.21 4.85
C ASP A 326 -22.95 0.62 5.73
N LEU A 327 -21.82 1.02 5.16
CA LEU A 327 -20.88 1.94 5.81
C LEU A 327 -21.50 3.33 5.93
N THR A 328 -21.29 3.98 7.07
CA THR A 328 -21.65 5.39 7.20
C THR A 328 -20.68 6.25 6.39
N GLU A 329 -21.12 7.41 5.90
CA GLU A 329 -20.28 8.36 5.16
C GLU A 329 -18.94 8.66 5.85
N ALA A 330 -18.94 8.67 7.19
CA ALA A 330 -17.76 9.00 7.97
C ALA A 330 -16.61 7.96 7.86
N ILE A 331 -16.94 6.70 7.58
CA ILE A 331 -16.00 5.57 7.50
C ILE A 331 -16.05 4.81 6.16
N ALA A 332 -16.84 5.29 5.19
CA ALA A 332 -17.03 4.62 3.90
C ALA A 332 -15.75 4.59 3.05
N VAL A 333 -14.97 5.67 3.09
CA VAL A 333 -13.69 5.79 2.37
C VAL A 333 -12.57 5.73 3.39
N HIS A 334 -11.72 4.71 3.34
CA HIS A 334 -10.55 4.59 4.21
C HIS A 334 -9.30 5.19 3.55
N PRO A 335 -8.26 5.57 4.31
CA PRO A 335 -7.08 6.27 3.77
C PRO A 335 -6.06 5.39 3.05
N ILE A 336 -6.26 4.07 3.00
CA ILE A 336 -5.39 3.15 2.27
C ILE A 336 -5.75 3.18 0.77
N ALA A 337 -4.75 3.36 -0.11
CA ALA A 337 -4.85 3.29 -1.56
C ALA A 337 -3.72 2.40 -2.11
#